data_AF-A0A2T5B1N1-F1
#
_entry.id   AF-A0A2T5B1N1-F1
#
_cell.length_a   1.000
_cell.length_b   1.000
_cell.length_c   1.000
_cell.angle_alpha   90.00
_cell.angle_beta   90.00
_cell.angle_gamma   90.00
#
_symmetry.space_group_name_H-M   'P 1'
#
loop_
_entity.id
_entity.type
_entity.pdbx_description
1 polymer ?
#
loop_
_entity_poly.entity_id
_entity_poly.type
_entity_poly.pdbx_seq_one_letter_code
_entity_poly.pdbx_strand_id
1 'polypeptide(L)'
;MDNWLKVLVATACTVVIVGGAYYGWGQYTLHRESTARSERVEGARKELFDLAKAQSWETEKVRDFCKRYRGYLDTSLKGNDYAAALVRNCRALGYLF
;
A
#
# COMPACT_ATOMS: atom_id res chain seq x y z
N MET A 1 3.76 51.30 19.89
CA MET A 1 2.92 50.30 19.18
C MET A 1 1.91 49.81 20.18
N ASP A 2 0.71 50.36 20.10
CA ASP A 2 -0.44 50.09 20.97
C ASP A 2 -0.62 48.59 21.19
N ASN A 3 -0.53 48.16 22.45
CA ASN A 3 -0.61 46.75 22.85
C ASN A 3 -1.85 46.04 22.29
N TRP A 4 -2.90 46.81 22.02
CA TRP A 4 -4.15 46.34 21.44
C TRP A 4 -4.02 45.87 19.99
N LEU A 5 -3.23 46.56 19.16
CA LEU A 5 -3.01 46.17 17.76
C LEU A 5 -2.20 44.87 17.65
N LYS A 6 -1.23 44.67 18.56
CA LYS A 6 -0.45 43.43 18.65
C LYS A 6 -1.30 42.22 19.01
N VAL A 7 -2.26 42.39 19.92
CA VAL A 7 -3.17 41.30 20.34
C VAL A 7 -4.07 40.87 19.18
N LEU A 8 -4.68 41.83 18.48
CA LEU A 8 -5.55 41.54 17.33
C LEU A 8 -4.82 40.79 16.21
N VAL A 9 -3.60 41.22 15.88
CA VAL A 9 -2.77 40.56 14.86
C VAL A 9 -2.41 39.14 15.29
N ALA A 10 -2.00 38.94 16.56
CA ALA A 10 -1.67 37.62 17.07
C ALA A 10 -2.87 36.65 17.03
N THR A 11 -4.08 37.14 17.33
CA THR A 11 -5.31 36.34 17.24
C THR A 11 -5.69 36.00 15.80
N ALA A 12 -5.50 36.92 14.85
CA ALA A 12 -5.76 36.65 13.44
C ALA A 12 -4.82 35.57 12.88
N CYS A 13 -3.53 35.64 13.21
CA CYS A 13 -2.56 34.65 12.78
C CYS A 13 -2.87 33.24 13.31
N THR A 14 -3.31 33.12 14.56
CA THR A 14 -3.66 31.81 15.14
C THR A 14 -4.89 31.19 14.48
N VAL A 15 -5.92 31.99 14.17
CA VAL A 15 -7.11 31.52 13.43
C VAL A 15 -6.74 31.03 12.02
N VAL A 16 -5.87 31.76 11.31
CA VAL A 16 -5.42 31.36 9.97
C VAL A 16 -4.59 30.08 10.00
N ILE A 17 -3.68 29.93 10.98
CA ILE A 17 -2.85 28.73 11.13
C ILE A 17 -3.72 27.51 11.46
N VAL A 18 -4.66 27.65 12.39
CA VAL A 18 -5.55 26.55 12.79
C VAL A 18 -6.51 26.18 11.66
N GLY A 19 -7.09 27.16 10.96
CA GLY A 19 -7.96 26.93 9.81
C GLY A 19 -7.22 26.27 8.64
N GLY A 20 -6.01 26.72 8.34
CA GLY A 20 -5.16 26.14 7.30
C GLY A 20 -4.71 24.72 7.63
N ALA A 21 -4.34 24.46 8.89
CA ALA A 21 -3.93 23.14 9.35
C ALA A 21 -5.08 22.12 9.29
N TYR A 22 -6.30 22.52 9.67
CA TYR A 22 -7.48 21.65 9.62
C TYR A 22 -7.84 21.26 8.18
N TYR A 23 -7.75 22.20 7.24
CA TYR A 23 -8.01 21.94 5.83
C TYR A 23 -6.93 21.07 5.17
N GLY A 24 -5.67 21.24 5.57
CA GLY A 24 -4.54 20.44 5.07
C GLY A 24 -4.56 18.98 5.54
N TRP A 25 -5.08 18.70 6.74
CA TRP A 25 -5.08 17.34 7.29
C TRP A 25 -6.04 16.37 6.57
N GLY A 26 -7.19 16.86 6.09
CA GLY A 26 -8.15 16.04 5.34
C GLY A 26 -7.62 15.50 4.02
N GLN A 27 -6.68 16.21 3.38
CA GLN A 27 -6.01 15.72 2.15
C GLN A 27 -4.91 14.70 2.46
N TYR A 28 -4.22 14.84 3.60
CA TYR A 28 -3.12 13.96 4.00
C TYR A 28 -3.59 12.54 4.36
N THR A 29 -4.79 12.41 4.94
CA THR A 29 -5.36 11.12 5.33
C THR A 29 -5.84 10.31 4.13
N LEU A 30 -6.53 10.95 3.17
CA LEU A 30 -6.99 10.30 1.94
C LEU A 30 -5.84 9.85 1.03
N HIS A 31 -4.74 10.61 0.97
CA HIS A 31 -3.55 10.19 0.24
C HIS A 31 -2.83 9.03 0.92
N ARG A 32 -2.76 9.01 2.25
CA ARG A 32 -2.10 7.93 3.02
C ARG A 32 -2.83 6.60 2.94
N GLU A 33 -4.16 6.58 2.91
CA GLU A 33 -4.89 5.32 2.82
C GLU A 33 -4.74 4.65 1.45
N SER A 34 -4.70 5.44 0.37
CA SER A 34 -4.45 4.90 -0.98
C SER A 34 -2.99 4.49 -1.18
N THR A 35 -2.02 5.26 -0.68
CA THR A 35 -0.60 4.87 -0.70
C THR A 35 -0.35 3.63 0.15
N ALA A 36 -0.88 3.54 1.36
CA ALA A 36 -0.70 2.37 2.22
C ALA A 36 -1.25 1.08 1.58
N ARG A 37 -2.33 1.18 0.79
CA ARG A 37 -2.85 0.03 0.04
C ARG A 37 -1.96 -0.30 -1.17
N SER A 38 -1.48 0.70 -1.90
CA SER A 38 -0.56 0.51 -3.02
C SER A 38 0.77 -0.09 -2.58
N GLU A 39 1.36 0.42 -1.49
CA GLU A 39 2.62 -0.05 -0.93
C GLU A 39 2.54 -1.52 -0.47
N ARG A 40 1.42 -1.94 0.12
CA ARG A 40 1.19 -3.35 0.49
C ARG A 40 1.11 -4.25 -0.73
N VAL A 41 0.46 -3.79 -1.80
CA VAL A 41 0.32 -4.54 -3.05
C VAL A 41 1.66 -4.61 -3.79
N GLU A 42 2.42 -3.52 -3.84
CA GLU A 42 3.77 -3.48 -4.41
C GLU A 42 4.78 -4.31 -3.60
N GLY A 43 4.67 -4.30 -2.27
CA GLY A 43 5.45 -5.15 -1.39
C GLY A 43 5.20 -6.63 -1.67
N ALA A 44 3.93 -7.06 -1.65
CA ALA A 44 3.56 -8.45 -1.96
C ALA A 44 3.96 -8.85 -3.39
N ARG A 45 3.88 -7.92 -4.34
CA ARG A 45 4.35 -8.12 -5.71
C ARG A 45 5.87 -8.36 -5.70
N LYS A 46 6.65 -7.50 -5.07
CA LYS A 46 8.12 -7.61 -5.01
C LYS A 46 8.57 -8.92 -4.36
N GLU A 47 7.94 -9.33 -3.27
CA GLU A 47 8.19 -10.64 -2.64
C GLU A 47 7.92 -11.79 -3.60
N LEU A 48 6.82 -11.75 -4.36
CA LEU A 48 6.52 -12.77 -5.37
C LEU A 48 7.57 -12.82 -6.49
N PHE A 49 8.06 -11.67 -6.96
CA PHE A 49 9.15 -11.61 -7.95
C PHE A 49 10.45 -12.20 -7.39
N ASP A 50 10.77 -11.92 -6.13
CA ASP A 50 11.95 -12.45 -5.45
C ASP A 50 11.87 -13.97 -5.27
N LEU A 51 10.73 -14.48 -4.79
CA LEU A 51 10.46 -15.92 -4.67
C LEU A 51 10.51 -16.63 -6.02
N ALA A 52 9.99 -16.00 -7.08
CA ALA A 52 10.01 -16.55 -8.43
C ALA A 52 11.38 -16.41 -9.11
N LYS A 53 12.37 -15.75 -8.47
CA LYS A 53 13.65 -15.33 -9.06
C LYS A 53 13.45 -14.64 -10.43
N ALA A 54 12.43 -13.81 -10.51
CA ALA A 54 12.03 -13.10 -11.73
C ALA A 54 12.36 -11.62 -11.59
N GLN A 55 12.75 -10.97 -12.69
CA GLN A 55 12.91 -9.52 -12.69
C GLN A 55 11.56 -8.80 -12.78
N SER A 56 11.48 -7.53 -12.38
CA SER A 56 10.21 -6.79 -12.20
C SER A 56 9.32 -6.70 -13.46
N TRP A 57 9.91 -6.87 -14.64
CA TRP A 57 9.22 -6.92 -15.93
C TRP A 57 8.85 -8.34 -16.39
N GLU A 58 9.41 -9.38 -15.78
CA GLU A 58 9.18 -10.79 -16.14
C GLU A 58 7.90 -11.34 -15.48
N THR A 59 6.79 -10.65 -15.69
CA THR A 59 5.46 -11.01 -15.15
C THR A 59 5.01 -12.41 -15.56
N GLU A 60 5.46 -12.89 -16.72
CA GLU A 60 5.14 -14.21 -17.25
C GLU A 60 5.77 -15.35 -16.41
N LYS A 61 7.00 -15.15 -15.92
CA LYS A 61 7.66 -16.12 -15.03
C LYS A 61 6.94 -16.22 -13.69
N VAL A 62 6.51 -15.08 -13.14
CA VAL A 62 5.71 -15.04 -11.89
C VAL A 62 4.36 -15.73 -12.09
N ARG A 63 3.71 -15.52 -13.24
CA ARG A 63 2.46 -16.19 -13.59
C ARG A 63 2.63 -17.72 -13.65
N ASP A 64 3.68 -18.21 -14.30
CA ASP A 64 3.96 -19.64 -14.39
C ASP A 64 4.39 -20.26 -13.05
N PHE A 65 5.10 -19.50 -12.23
CA PHE A 65 5.40 -19.88 -10.85
C PHE A 65 4.11 -20.03 -10.04
N CYS A 66 3.23 -19.02 -10.06
CA CYS A 66 1.93 -19.04 -9.39
C CYS A 66 1.06 -20.24 -9.84
N LYS A 67 1.01 -20.55 -11.15
CA LYS A 67 0.29 -21.72 -11.68
C LYS A 67 0.84 -23.05 -11.16
N ARG A 68 2.17 -23.22 -11.18
CA ARG A 68 2.82 -24.43 -10.63
C ARG A 68 2.55 -24.56 -9.14
N TYR A 69 2.68 -23.48 -8.38
CA TYR A 69 2.43 -23.47 -6.94
C TYR A 69 0.99 -23.81 -6.59
N ARG A 70 0.00 -23.36 -7.38
CA ARG A 70 -1.41 -23.77 -7.22
C ARG A 70 -1.57 -25.28 -7.40
N GLY A 71 -0.91 -25.89 -8.38
CA GLY A 71 -0.92 -27.34 -8.58
C GLY A 71 -0.33 -28.10 -7.39
N TYR A 72 0.78 -27.61 -6.84
CA TYR A 72 1.39 -28.19 -5.64
C TYR A 72 0.56 -27.99 -4.37
N LEU A 73 -0.19 -26.87 -4.25
CA LEU A 73 -1.10 -26.63 -3.13
C LEU A 73 -2.18 -27.71 -3.03
N ASP A 74 -2.74 -28.10 -4.17
CA ASP A 74 -3.84 -29.06 -4.24
C ASP A 74 -3.39 -30.49 -3.92
N THR A 75 -2.13 -30.82 -4.24
CA THR A 75 -1.55 -32.16 -4.14
C THR A 75 -0.62 -32.35 -2.94
N SER A 76 0.50 -31.62 -2.87
CA SER A 76 1.58 -31.87 -1.89
C SER A 76 1.65 -30.89 -0.71
N LEU A 77 1.09 -29.69 -0.84
CA LEU A 77 1.19 -28.61 0.16
C LEU A 77 -0.16 -28.33 0.83
N LYS A 78 -1.08 -29.30 0.80
CA LYS A 78 -2.43 -29.18 1.33
C LYS A 78 -2.36 -28.97 2.85
N GLY A 79 -2.60 -27.74 3.29
CA GLY A 79 -2.50 -27.31 4.69
C GLY A 79 -1.33 -26.38 5.01
N ASN A 80 -0.50 -26.01 4.04
CA ASN A 80 0.52 -24.99 4.25
C ASN A 80 -0.08 -23.58 4.09
N ASP A 81 -0.22 -22.88 5.22
CA ASP A 81 -0.77 -21.51 5.29
C ASP A 81 0.00 -20.51 4.43
N TYR A 82 1.31 -20.70 4.30
CA TYR A 82 2.18 -19.85 3.49
C TYR A 82 1.88 -20.02 2.00
N ALA A 83 1.73 -21.26 1.54
CA ALA A 83 1.40 -21.53 0.14
C ALA A 83 -0.03 -21.06 -0.20
N ALA A 84 -0.97 -21.17 0.74
CA ALA A 84 -2.33 -20.64 0.57
C ALA A 84 -2.35 -19.10 0.53
N ALA A 85 -1.53 -18.43 1.34
CA ALA A 85 -1.34 -16.99 1.28
C ALA A 85 -0.73 -16.54 -0.06
N LEU A 86 0.28 -17.26 -0.54
CA LEU A 86 0.94 -16.99 -1.82
C LEU A 86 -0.04 -17.06 -3.01
N VAL A 87 -0.86 -18.12 -3.08
CA VAL A 87 -1.85 -18.28 -4.15
C VAL A 87 -2.94 -17.20 -4.08
N ARG A 88 -3.35 -16.78 -2.87
CA ARG A 88 -4.28 -15.65 -2.68
C ARG A 88 -3.68 -14.34 -3.19
N ASN A 89 -2.42 -14.06 -2.89
CA ASN A 89 -1.71 -12.88 -3.40
C ASN A 89 -1.55 -12.94 -4.93
N CYS A 90 -1.22 -14.09 -5.50
CA CYS A 90 -1.17 -14.28 -6.95
C CYS A 90 -2.52 -13.95 -7.63
N ARG A 91 -3.66 -14.33 -7.04
CA ARG A 91 -5.00 -13.96 -7.53
C ARG A 91 -5.29 -12.47 -7.36
N ALA A 92 -4.99 -11.91 -6.19
CA ALA A 92 -5.22 -10.49 -5.90
C ALA A 92 -4.43 -9.58 -6.85
N LEU A 93 -3.25 -10.02 -7.30
CA LEU A 93 -2.39 -9.32 -8.26
C LEU A 93 -2.72 -9.62 -9.74
N GLY A 94 -3.69 -10.49 -10.02
CA GLY A 94 -4.10 -10.82 -11.40
C GLY A 94 -3.18 -11.79 -12.14
N TYR A 95 -2.24 -12.46 -11.45
CA TYR A 95 -1.37 -13.47 -12.05
C TYR A 95 -2.04 -14.85 -12.15
N LEU A 96 -3.16 -15.05 -11.46
CA LEU A 96 -3.93 -16.28 -11.46
C LEU A 96 -5.41 -15.95 -11.62
N PHE A 97 -6.05 -16.61 -12.58
CA PHE A 97 -7.50 -16.62 -12.76
C PHE A 97 -8.09 -17.92 -12.18
#